data_AF-A0A3L6JC11-F1
#
_entry.id   AF-A0A3L6JC11-F1
#
_cell.length_a   1.000
_cell.length_b   1.000
_cell.length_c   1.000
_cell.angle_alpha   90.00
_cell.angle_beta   90.00
_cell.angle_gamma   90.00
#
_symmetry.space_group_name_H-M   'P 1'
#
loop_
_entity.id
_entity.type
_entity.pdbx_description
1 polymer ?
#
loop_
_entity_poly.entity_id
_entity_poly.type
_entity_poly.pdbx_seq_one_letter_code
_entity_poly.pdbx_strand_id
1 'polypeptide(L)'
;TGAGNESMFERMNGTDVQRIQFMNDMSDVAQGFFSWVDQAVITLPGGATEAVNVTASYMPMGMGVAVYLAYPNFDNGTLTHDPSIGLYESGNPITTTPDNMPIVLGIGLVAAVAIAVVVLRRKQ
;
A
#
# COMPACT_ATOMS: atom_id res chain seq x y z
N THR A 1 15.61 6.26 5.95
CA THR A 1 14.33 6.73 6.51
C THR A 1 13.34 5.62 6.24
N GLY A 2 12.95 4.89 7.28
CA GLY A 2 12.38 3.56 7.16
C GLY A 2 11.01 3.56 6.48
N ALA A 3 10.88 2.69 5.49
CA ALA A 3 9.61 2.23 4.96
C ALA A 3 8.69 1.78 6.11
N GLY A 4 7.38 1.94 5.92
CA GLY A 4 6.35 1.59 6.88
C GLY A 4 6.56 0.19 7.47
N ASN A 5 6.10 0.01 8.70
CA ASN A 5 6.13 -1.21 9.50
C ASN A 5 5.24 -2.34 8.92
N GLU A 6 5.40 -2.65 7.63
CA GLU A 6 4.70 -3.68 6.85
C GLU A 6 5.05 -5.13 7.28
N SER A 7 5.77 -5.27 8.39
CA SER A 7 6.32 -6.51 8.92
C SER A 7 5.55 -7.11 10.11
N MET A 8 4.41 -6.55 10.53
CA MET A 8 3.64 -7.11 11.67
C MET A 8 2.75 -8.31 11.29
N PHE A 9 3.18 -9.13 10.34
CA PHE A 9 2.74 -10.52 10.35
C PHE A 9 3.68 -11.29 11.28
N GLU A 10 3.34 -11.35 12.57
CA GLU A 10 3.98 -12.35 13.42
C GLU A 10 3.51 -13.72 12.93
N ARG A 11 4.41 -14.44 12.23
CA ARG A 11 4.21 -15.86 11.99
C ARG A 11 3.94 -16.52 13.33
N MET A 12 2.72 -16.99 13.54
CA MET A 12 2.42 -17.86 14.65
C MET A 12 3.02 -19.23 14.33
N ASN A 13 3.54 -19.91 15.35
CA ASN A 13 4.09 -21.25 15.18
C ASN A 13 3.04 -22.18 14.53
N GLY A 14 3.32 -22.69 13.33
CA GLY A 14 2.39 -23.52 12.56
C GLY A 14 1.52 -22.78 11.53
N THR A 15 1.79 -21.50 11.24
CA THR A 15 1.11 -20.74 10.17
C THR A 15 2.09 -20.29 9.09
N ASP A 16 1.62 -20.29 7.84
CA ASP A 16 2.34 -19.79 6.68
C ASP A 16 1.69 -18.55 6.08
N VAL A 17 2.53 -17.56 5.75
CA VAL A 17 2.08 -16.34 5.08
C VAL A 17 2.01 -16.59 3.58
N GLN A 18 0.82 -16.39 3.02
CA GLN A 18 0.53 -16.43 1.60
C GLN A 18 0.47 -15.00 1.04
N ARG A 19 0.87 -14.81 -0.22
CA ARG A 19 0.97 -13.47 -0.83
C ARG A 19 0.73 -13.48 -2.34
N ILE A 20 0.00 -12.46 -2.81
CA ILE A 20 -0.09 -12.05 -4.21
C ILE A 20 0.65 -10.71 -4.35
N GLN A 21 1.48 -10.56 -5.38
CA GLN A 21 2.17 -9.31 -5.70
C GLN A 21 1.53 -8.67 -6.93
N PHE A 22 1.36 -7.35 -6.89
CA PHE A 22 0.88 -6.57 -8.02
C PHE A 22 2.08 -6.08 -8.83
N MET A 23 2.32 -6.69 -9.98
CA MET A 23 3.50 -6.42 -10.81
C MET A 23 3.22 -5.29 -11.80
N ASN A 24 4.21 -4.41 -12.00
CA ASN A 24 4.23 -3.52 -13.15
C ASN A 24 4.71 -4.32 -14.38
N ASP A 25 3.92 -4.31 -15.45
CA ASP A 25 4.18 -5.07 -16.67
C ASP A 25 5.37 -4.55 -17.49
N MET A 26 5.69 -3.26 -17.40
CA MET A 26 6.79 -2.63 -18.12
C MET A 26 8.13 -2.75 -17.39
N SER A 27 8.14 -2.68 -16.06
CA SER A 27 9.38 -2.69 -15.27
C SER A 27 9.68 -4.01 -14.58
N ASP A 28 8.72 -4.95 -14.54
CA ASP A 28 8.79 -6.19 -13.77
C ASP A 28 9.07 -5.98 -12.27
N VAL A 29 8.67 -4.82 -11.75
CA VAL A 29 8.80 -4.45 -10.34
C VAL A 29 7.45 -4.53 -9.66
N ALA A 30 7.39 -5.23 -8.54
CA ALA A 30 6.22 -5.26 -7.67
C ALA A 30 5.90 -3.86 -7.15
N GLN A 31 4.65 -3.42 -7.31
CA GLN A 31 4.15 -2.11 -6.89
C GLN A 31 3.37 -2.19 -5.58
N GLY A 32 2.88 -3.38 -5.24
CA GLY A 32 2.17 -3.63 -3.98
C GLY A 32 1.89 -5.11 -3.78
N PHE A 33 1.14 -5.43 -2.74
CA PHE A 33 0.80 -6.80 -2.39
C PHE A 33 -0.55 -6.92 -1.70
N PHE A 34 -1.10 -8.13 -1.74
CA PHE A 34 -2.13 -8.62 -0.84
C PHE A 34 -1.61 -9.90 -0.17
N SER A 35 -1.65 -9.99 1.16
CA SER A 35 -1.15 -11.15 1.91
C SER A 35 -2.04 -11.53 3.08
N TRP A 36 -1.99 -12.80 3.47
CA TRP A 36 -2.78 -13.37 4.56
C TRP A 36 -2.03 -14.56 5.18
N VAL A 37 -2.47 -15.01 6.35
CA VAL A 37 -2.00 -16.27 6.96
C VAL A 37 -2.87 -17.43 6.49
N ASP A 38 -2.31 -18.63 6.36
CA ASP A 38 -3.02 -19.82 5.88
C ASP A 38 -4.02 -20.41 6.89
N GLN A 39 -4.17 -19.78 8.06
CA GLN A 39 -5.12 -20.17 9.09
C GLN A 39 -5.95 -18.98 9.60
N ALA A 40 -7.20 -19.25 9.92
CA ALA A 40 -8.10 -18.35 10.62
C ALA A 40 -8.54 -18.98 11.95
N VAL A 41 -9.04 -18.17 12.87
CA VAL A 41 -9.55 -18.64 14.16
C VAL A 41 -11.07 -18.51 14.17
N ILE A 42 -11.78 -19.61 14.42
CA ILE A 42 -13.20 -19.59 14.72
C ILE A 42 -13.36 -19.55 16.24
N THR A 43 -14.24 -18.67 16.71
CA THR A 43 -14.73 -18.65 18.10
C THR A 43 -16.18 -19.11 18.09
N LEU A 44 -16.44 -20.29 18.63
CA LEU A 44 -17.77 -20.90 18.68
C LEU A 44 -18.66 -20.26 19.74
N PRO A 45 -19.99 -20.44 19.66
CA PRO A 45 -20.90 -20.09 20.74
C PRO A 45 -20.47 -20.80 22.03
N GLY A 46 -20.12 -20.03 23.07
CA GLY A 46 -19.55 -20.54 24.32
C GLY A 46 -18.05 -20.29 24.51
N GLY A 47 -17.38 -19.70 23.51
CA GLY A 47 -16.02 -19.15 23.64
C GLY A 47 -14.88 -20.13 23.37
N ALA A 48 -15.17 -21.36 22.98
CA ALA A 48 -14.15 -22.28 22.48
C ALA A 48 -13.59 -21.77 21.15
N THR A 49 -12.29 -21.94 20.93
CA THR A 49 -11.60 -21.50 19.71
C THR A 49 -10.96 -22.66 18.97
N GLU A 50 -10.96 -22.56 17.64
CA GLU A 50 -10.28 -23.52 16.75
C GLU A 50 -9.56 -22.80 15.61
N ALA A 51 -8.38 -23.31 15.24
CA ALA A 51 -7.65 -22.86 14.07
C ALA A 51 -8.07 -23.70 12.86
N VAL A 52 -8.42 -23.04 11.77
CA VAL A 52 -8.91 -23.68 10.54
C VAL A 52 -8.12 -23.18 9.33
N ASN A 53 -7.90 -24.07 8.37
CA ASN A 53 -7.20 -23.72 7.14
C ASN A 53 -8.02 -22.74 6.29
N VAL A 54 -7.33 -21.77 5.72
CA VAL A 54 -7.86 -20.82 4.73
C VAL A 54 -7.49 -21.32 3.34
N THR A 55 -8.49 -21.50 2.49
CA THR A 55 -8.23 -21.74 1.05
C THR A 55 -8.45 -20.46 0.29
N ALA A 56 -7.64 -20.24 -0.75
CA ALA A 56 -7.69 -19.03 -1.55
C ALA A 56 -7.76 -19.35 -3.04
N SER A 57 -8.52 -18.53 -3.78
CA SER A 57 -8.49 -18.49 -5.23
C SER A 57 -8.52 -17.05 -5.70
N TYR A 58 -8.06 -16.79 -6.93
CA TYR A 58 -8.04 -15.45 -7.49
C TYR A 58 -8.48 -15.44 -8.94
N MET A 59 -9.04 -14.31 -9.38
CA MET A 59 -9.48 -14.09 -10.75
C MET A 59 -9.11 -12.66 -11.19
N PRO A 60 -8.38 -12.47 -12.30
CA PRO A 60 -8.17 -11.16 -12.90
C PRO A 60 -9.51 -10.51 -13.30
N MET A 61 -9.72 -9.25 -12.94
CA MET A 61 -10.96 -8.50 -13.15
C MET A 61 -10.65 -7.09 -13.64
N GLY A 62 -10.57 -6.89 -14.96
CA GLY A 62 -10.31 -5.58 -15.56
C GLY A 62 -8.98 -4.98 -15.07
N MET A 63 -9.06 -3.87 -14.31
CA MET A 63 -7.89 -3.19 -13.73
C MET A 63 -7.46 -3.73 -12.35
N GLY A 64 -8.01 -4.86 -11.90
CA GLY A 64 -7.71 -5.42 -10.59
C GLY A 64 -7.78 -6.94 -10.55
N VAL A 65 -7.76 -7.49 -9.34
CA VAL A 65 -7.93 -8.92 -9.08
C VAL A 65 -9.00 -9.12 -8.01
N ALA A 66 -9.90 -10.07 -8.22
CA ALA A 66 -10.77 -10.56 -7.16
C ALA A 66 -10.03 -11.69 -6.43
N VAL A 67 -9.85 -11.56 -5.12
CA VAL A 67 -9.29 -12.60 -4.25
C VAL A 67 -10.42 -13.14 -3.39
N TYR A 68 -10.62 -14.46 -3.44
CA TYR A 68 -11.61 -15.17 -2.66
C TYR A 68 -10.89 -15.96 -1.57
N LEU A 69 -11.12 -15.60 -0.32
CA LEU A 69 -10.69 -16.36 0.85
C LEU A 69 -11.89 -17.16 1.35
N ALA A 70 -11.72 -18.47 1.45
CA ALA A 70 -12.77 -19.39 1.86
C ALA A 70 -12.41 -20.11 3.16
N TYR A 71 -13.42 -20.24 3.99
CA TYR A 71 -13.36 -20.79 5.35
C TYR A 71 -14.47 -21.83 5.50
N PRO A 72 -14.34 -22.80 6.42
CA PRO A 72 -15.44 -23.67 6.79
C PRO A 72 -16.59 -22.87 7.41
N ASN A 73 -17.78 -23.48 7.46
CA ASN A 73 -18.89 -22.94 8.26
C ASN A 73 -18.44 -22.82 9.72
N PHE A 74 -18.73 -21.68 10.34
CA PHE A 74 -18.34 -21.36 11.71
C PHE A 74 -19.49 -21.54 12.72
N ASP A 75 -20.55 -22.25 12.33
CA ASP A 75 -21.64 -22.74 13.19
C ASP A 75 -22.21 -21.66 14.13
N ASN A 76 -22.55 -20.51 13.55
CA ASN A 76 -23.10 -19.34 14.25
C ASN A 76 -22.12 -18.70 15.27
N GLY A 77 -20.85 -19.04 15.21
CA GLY A 77 -19.74 -18.37 15.89
C GLY A 77 -19.24 -17.14 15.14
N THR A 78 -18.00 -16.74 15.44
CA THR A 78 -17.29 -15.65 14.75
C THR A 78 -15.99 -16.13 14.16
N LEU A 79 -15.60 -15.59 13.02
CA LEU A 79 -14.32 -15.85 12.38
C LEU A 79 -13.41 -14.63 12.52
N THR A 80 -12.18 -14.86 12.97
CA THR A 80 -11.11 -13.86 13.00
C THR A 80 -10.01 -14.28 12.03
N HIS A 81 -9.70 -13.39 11.09
CA HIS A 81 -8.61 -13.55 10.15
C HIS A 81 -7.99 -12.18 9.84
N ASP A 82 -6.70 -12.15 9.50
CA ASP A 82 -5.92 -10.92 9.35
C ASP A 82 -5.29 -10.82 7.94
N PRO A 83 -6.03 -10.40 6.91
CA PRO A 83 -5.46 -10.06 5.62
C PRO A 83 -4.88 -8.64 5.62
N SER A 84 -3.80 -8.42 4.88
CA SER A 84 -3.21 -7.10 4.64
C SER A 84 -3.08 -6.79 3.16
N ILE A 85 -3.12 -5.50 2.86
CA ILE A 85 -2.83 -4.94 1.54
C ILE A 85 -1.87 -3.77 1.70
N GLY A 86 -0.92 -3.64 0.78
CA GLY A 86 0.09 -2.59 0.85
C GLY A 86 0.61 -2.19 -0.52
N LEU A 87 1.26 -1.02 -0.56
CA LEU A 87 1.99 -0.49 -1.71
C LEU A 87 3.46 -0.37 -1.33
N TYR A 88 4.35 -0.84 -2.19
CA TYR A 88 5.77 -0.57 -2.02
C TYR A 88 6.06 0.91 -2.32
N GLU A 89 7.14 1.47 -1.78
CA GLU A 89 7.49 2.89 -1.97
C GLU A 89 7.50 3.30 -3.45
N SER A 90 7.97 2.43 -4.34
CA SER A 90 7.99 2.65 -5.80
C SER A 90 6.61 2.64 -6.47
N GLY A 91 5.61 2.03 -5.83
CA GLY A 91 4.24 1.89 -6.32
C GLY A 91 3.22 2.77 -5.60
N ASN A 92 3.67 3.60 -4.66
CA ASN A 92 2.83 4.59 -4.01
C ASN A 92 2.35 5.59 -5.10
N PRO A 93 1.04 5.89 -5.22
CA PRO A 93 0.59 6.90 -6.16
C PRO A 93 1.35 8.19 -5.89
N ILE A 94 2.18 8.60 -6.85
CA ILE A 94 2.93 9.84 -6.73
C ILE A 94 1.87 10.93 -6.60
N THR A 95 1.76 11.54 -5.42
CA THR A 95 0.98 12.75 -5.23
C THR A 95 1.75 13.88 -5.93
N THR A 96 1.73 13.89 -7.26
CA THR A 96 2.22 15.01 -8.07
C THR A 96 1.19 16.13 -8.02
N THR A 97 0.93 16.69 -6.84
CA THR A 97 0.70 18.13 -6.80
C THR A 97 2.08 18.75 -6.58
N PRO A 98 2.63 19.48 -7.56
CA PRO A 98 3.76 20.33 -7.28
C PRO A 98 3.20 21.51 -6.48
N ASP A 99 3.10 21.37 -5.16
CA ASP A 99 2.46 22.41 -4.33
C ASP A 99 3.14 23.80 -4.46
N ASN A 100 4.37 23.87 -4.99
CA ASN A 100 5.15 25.11 -5.02
C ASN A 100 5.71 25.55 -6.39
N MET A 101 5.35 24.94 -7.52
CA MET A 101 5.86 25.39 -8.83
C MET A 101 5.49 26.85 -9.19
N PRO A 102 4.29 27.38 -8.88
CA PRO A 102 3.96 28.78 -9.14
C PRO A 102 4.80 29.74 -8.30
N ILE A 103 5.10 29.37 -7.05
CA ILE A 103 5.80 30.23 -6.08
C ILE A 103 7.29 30.34 -6.42
N VAL A 104 7.94 29.23 -6.78
CA VAL A 104 9.37 29.23 -7.14
C VAL A 104 9.63 30.02 -8.42
N LEU A 105 8.77 29.88 -9.44
CA LEU A 105 8.86 30.68 -10.67
C LEU A 105 8.59 32.17 -10.42
N GLY A 106 7.61 32.48 -9.55
CA GLY A 106 7.30 33.85 -9.15
C GLY A 106 8.46 34.57 -8.46
N ILE A 107 9.12 33.91 -7.50
CA ILE A 107 10.28 34.47 -6.79
C ILE A 107 11.46 34.71 -7.75
N GLY A 108 11.72 33.76 -8.65
CA GLY A 108 12.79 33.89 -9.64
C GLY A 108 12.61 35.10 -10.57
N LEU A 109 11.38 35.35 -11.03
CA LEU A 109 11.05 36.48 -11.91
C LEU A 109 11.24 37.83 -11.19
N VAL A 110 10.76 37.95 -9.95
CA VAL A 110 10.85 39.20 -9.17
C VAL A 110 12.32 39.57 -8.89
N ALA A 111 13.14 38.58 -8.52
CA ALA A 111 14.56 38.80 -8.26
C ALA A 111 15.31 39.27 -9.52
N ALA A 112 15.04 38.65 -10.67
CA ALA A 112 15.66 39.04 -11.93
C ALA A 112 15.31 40.47 -12.36
N VAL A 113 14.04 40.87 -12.21
CA VAL A 113 13.57 42.23 -12.52
C VAL A 113 14.23 43.24 -11.58
N ALA A 114 14.27 42.96 -10.27
CA ALA A 114 14.91 43.84 -9.30
C ALA A 114 16.40 44.05 -9.59
N ILE A 115 17.12 42.98 -9.92
CA ILE A 115 18.55 43.06 -10.29
C ILE A 115 18.73 43.89 -11.56
N ALA A 116 17.93 43.66 -12.60
CA ALA A 116 18.01 44.41 -13.85
C ALA A 116 17.78 45.92 -13.63
N VAL A 117 16.77 46.29 -12.82
CA VAL A 117 16.48 47.68 -12.48
C VAL A 117 17.65 48.34 -11.73
N VAL A 118 18.25 47.64 -10.76
CA VAL A 118 19.41 48.18 -10.01
C VAL A 118 20.62 48.35 -10.91
N VAL A 119 20.90 47.39 -11.80
CA VAL A 119 22.02 47.48 -12.74
C VAL A 119 21.82 48.62 -13.75
N LEU A 120 20.61 48.81 -14.26
CA LEU A 120 20.29 49.91 -15.18
C LEU A 120 20.44 51.28 -14.51
N ARG A 121 19.98 51.42 -13.26
CA ARG A 121 20.11 52.68 -12.49
C ARG A 121 21.54 53.02 -12.09
N ARG A 122 22.43 52.03 -11.96
CA ARG A 122 23.86 52.26 -11.68
C ARG A 122 24.68 52.66 -12.90
N LYS A 123 24.14 52.47 -14.11
CA LYS A 123 24.81 52.82 -15.38
C LYS A 123 24.43 54.21 -15.92
N GLN A 124 23.41 54.85 -15.35
CA GLN A 124 23.12 56.27 -15.56
C GLN A 124 23.87 57.11 -14.54
#